data_AF-A0A2A4X3P7-F1
#
_entry.id   AF-A0A2A4X3P7-F1
#
_cell.length_a   1.000
_cell.length_b   1.000
_cell.length_c   1.000
_cell.angle_alpha   90.00
_cell.angle_beta   90.00
_cell.angle_gamma   90.00
#
_symmetry.space_group_name_H-M   'P 1'
#
loop_
_entity.id
_entity.type
_entity.pdbx_description
1 polymer ?
#
loop_
_entity_poly.entity_id
_entity_poly.type
_entity_poly.pdbx_seq_one_letter_code
_entity_poly.pdbx_strand_id
1 'polypeptide(L)'
;MLLAIEVFHQSTDELITQRSREMLPVTFDCAKGCDMCCHSMRVEALPPEVYRITEYLQTQNDTVLQNYIARLETHATYAKGRSYRDYQTRCPFLGDGGACSIYEVRPHKCRAHLSKSKKACEIPGGAQTDSTLQYHEDALAIDTIKLYKTRKVSMNPAELGQAVLQVLKDDGHKARWLAGEEVFDSLPEGITV
;
A
#
# COMPACT_ATOMS: atom_id res chain seq x y z
N MET A 1 6.72 15.06 -8.02
CA MET A 1 6.33 13.63 -8.10
C MET A 1 5.68 13.16 -6.82
N LEU A 2 6.21 13.51 -5.64
CA LEU A 2 5.53 13.19 -4.38
C LEU A 2 4.15 13.84 -4.28
N LEU A 3 4.00 15.10 -4.74
CA LEU A 3 2.69 15.76 -4.80
C LEU A 3 1.64 14.97 -5.60
N ALA A 4 2.04 14.26 -6.67
CA ALA A 4 1.09 13.49 -7.47
C ALA A 4 0.57 12.25 -6.71
N ILE A 5 1.42 11.60 -5.91
CA ILE A 5 0.98 10.47 -5.08
C ILE A 5 0.12 10.94 -3.90
N GLU A 6 0.43 12.11 -3.38
CA GLU A 6 -0.33 12.81 -2.33
C GLU A 6 -1.76 13.11 -2.80
N VAL A 7 -1.88 13.69 -4.00
CA VAL A 7 -3.16 13.94 -4.67
C VAL A 7 -3.90 12.64 -4.97
N PHE A 8 -3.20 11.58 -5.41
CA PHE A 8 -3.80 10.27 -5.64
C PHE A 8 -4.42 9.69 -4.36
N HIS A 9 -3.70 9.75 -3.25
CA HIS A 9 -4.21 9.30 -1.94
C HIS A 9 -5.40 10.13 -1.47
N GLN A 10 -5.32 11.46 -1.58
CA GLN A 10 -6.43 12.36 -1.22
C GLN A 10 -7.66 12.11 -2.09
N SER A 11 -7.49 11.98 -3.40
CA SER A 11 -8.58 11.69 -4.34
C SER A 11 -9.25 10.35 -4.03
N THR A 12 -8.49 9.35 -3.58
CA THR A 12 -9.05 8.07 -3.12
C THR A 12 -9.94 8.28 -1.89
N ASP A 13 -9.47 9.03 -0.89
CA ASP A 13 -10.26 9.32 0.32
C ASP A 13 -11.53 10.13 0.00
N GLU A 14 -11.45 11.04 -0.97
CA GLU A 14 -12.57 11.85 -1.44
C GLU A 14 -13.63 10.98 -2.12
N LEU A 15 -13.23 10.02 -2.98
CA LEU A 15 -14.15 9.06 -3.60
C LEU A 15 -14.93 8.27 -2.55
N ILE A 16 -14.24 7.76 -1.53
CA ILE A 16 -14.86 7.03 -0.41
C ILE A 16 -15.86 7.93 0.33
N THR A 17 -15.41 9.14 0.68
CA THR A 17 -16.23 10.12 1.42
C THR A 17 -17.47 10.52 0.64
N GLN A 18 -17.34 10.74 -0.67
CA GLN A 18 -18.44 11.05 -1.57
C GLN A 18 -19.42 9.88 -1.64
N ARG A 19 -18.93 8.66 -1.89
CA ARG A 19 -19.76 7.46 -2.02
C ARG A 19 -20.58 7.17 -0.76
N SER A 20 -20.03 7.45 0.42
CA SER A 20 -20.75 7.32 1.71
C SER A 20 -21.79 8.43 1.97
N ARG A 21 -21.85 9.48 1.14
CA ARG A 21 -22.79 10.61 1.26
C ARG A 21 -23.84 10.65 0.15
N GLU A 22 -23.82 9.71 -0.78
CA GLU A 22 -24.81 9.61 -1.85
C GLU A 22 -26.21 9.23 -1.32
N MET A 23 -27.24 9.39 -2.17
CA MET A 23 -28.64 9.13 -1.80
C MET A 23 -28.87 7.69 -1.30
N LEU A 24 -28.12 6.73 -1.87
CA LEU A 24 -28.02 5.36 -1.38
C LEU A 24 -26.59 5.13 -0.89
N PRO A 25 -26.29 5.50 0.37
CA PRO A 25 -24.94 5.50 0.87
C PRO A 25 -24.45 4.08 1.12
N VAL A 26 -23.16 3.87 0.90
CA VAL A 26 -22.48 2.65 1.35
C VAL A 26 -21.98 2.82 2.78
N THR A 27 -22.14 1.77 3.58
CA THR A 27 -21.54 1.63 4.91
C THR A 27 -20.46 0.58 4.90
N PHE A 28 -19.33 0.88 5.54
CA PHE A 28 -18.22 -0.05 5.69
C PHE A 28 -18.11 -0.53 7.13
N ASP A 29 -17.77 -1.80 7.32
CA ASP A 29 -17.46 -2.38 8.62
C ASP A 29 -15.98 -2.14 9.01
N CYS A 30 -15.17 -1.64 8.07
CA CYS A 30 -13.80 -1.23 8.32
C CYS A 30 -13.78 -0.01 9.25
N ALA A 31 -13.05 -0.12 10.36
CA ALA A 31 -12.84 0.96 11.32
C ALA A 31 -11.40 0.95 11.82
N LYS A 32 -10.97 2.02 12.50
CA LYS A 32 -9.67 2.07 13.17
C LYS A 32 -9.54 0.87 14.12
N GLY A 33 -8.43 0.13 13.98
CA GLY A 33 -8.19 -1.10 14.74
C GLY A 33 -8.69 -2.39 14.07
N CYS A 34 -9.33 -2.30 12.90
CA CYS A 34 -9.56 -3.48 12.05
C CYS A 34 -8.25 -3.90 11.38
N ASP A 35 -7.85 -5.15 11.58
CA ASP A 35 -6.56 -5.71 11.14
C ASP A 35 -6.69 -6.99 10.31
N MET A 36 -7.92 -7.36 9.90
CA MET A 36 -8.19 -8.60 9.17
C MET A 36 -7.31 -8.77 7.92
N CYS A 37 -7.21 -7.72 7.08
CA CYS A 37 -6.33 -7.75 5.91
C CYS A 37 -4.85 -7.68 6.29
N CYS A 38 -4.51 -6.91 7.33
CA CYS A 38 -3.14 -6.71 7.78
C CYS A 38 -2.52 -7.94 8.46
N HIS A 39 -3.30 -8.95 8.86
CA HIS A 39 -2.78 -10.15 9.53
C HIS A 39 -2.26 -11.23 8.58
N SER A 40 -2.80 -11.30 7.37
CA SER A 40 -2.55 -12.45 6.49
C SER A 40 -2.47 -12.11 5.01
N MET A 41 -2.82 -10.90 4.56
CA MET A 41 -2.73 -10.55 3.14
C MET A 41 -1.39 -9.87 2.84
N ARG A 42 -0.81 -10.21 1.68
CA ARG A 42 0.29 -9.43 1.13
C ARG A 42 -0.22 -8.06 0.70
N VAL A 43 0.52 -7.02 1.05
CA VAL A 43 0.25 -5.66 0.59
C VAL A 43 1.30 -5.29 -0.45
N GLU A 44 0.85 -4.90 -1.62
CA GLU A 44 1.66 -4.29 -2.65
C GLU A 44 1.53 -2.77 -2.61
N ALA A 45 2.61 -2.09 -2.99
CA ALA A 45 2.67 -0.64 -3.09
C ALA A 45 3.30 -0.24 -4.42
N LEU A 46 2.85 0.88 -4.98
CA LEU A 46 3.47 1.48 -6.14
C LEU A 46 4.76 2.20 -5.73
N PRO A 47 5.77 2.28 -6.61
CA PRO A 47 7.04 2.95 -6.33
C PRO A 47 6.94 4.33 -5.64
N PRO A 48 6.07 5.27 -6.09
CA PRO A 48 5.97 6.58 -5.43
C PRO A 48 5.42 6.51 -4.00
N GLU A 49 4.61 5.49 -3.69
CA GLU A 49 4.07 5.25 -2.35
C GLU A 49 5.15 4.74 -1.41
N VAL A 50 6.02 3.85 -1.91
CA VAL A 50 7.16 3.34 -1.15
C VAL A 50 8.06 4.51 -0.73
N TYR A 51 8.40 5.42 -1.65
CA TYR A 51 9.20 6.60 -1.31
C TYR A 51 8.52 7.51 -0.29
N ARG A 52 7.21 7.74 -0.43
CA ARG A 52 6.42 8.52 0.53
C ARG A 52 6.47 7.90 1.94
N ILE A 53 6.33 6.57 2.02
CA ILE A 53 6.39 5.85 3.29
C ILE A 53 7.79 5.96 3.88
N THR A 54 8.84 5.72 3.09
CA THR A 54 10.23 5.83 3.55
C THR A 54 10.54 7.24 4.07
N GLU A 55 10.11 8.29 3.37
CA GLU A 55 10.26 9.68 3.83
C GLU A 55 9.58 9.91 5.18
N TYR A 56 8.36 9.41 5.35
CA TYR A 56 7.64 9.47 6.64
C TYR A 56 8.36 8.70 7.76
N LEU A 57 8.96 7.55 7.46
CA LEU A 57 9.74 6.79 8.44
C LEU A 57 11.02 7.53 8.83
N GLN A 58 11.68 8.19 7.88
CA GLN A 58 12.88 8.98 8.11
C GLN A 58 12.62 10.25 8.93
N THR A 59 11.37 10.74 9.01
CA THR A 59 11.02 11.84 9.93
C THR A 59 10.84 11.39 11.38
N GLN A 60 10.82 10.08 11.64
CA GLN A 60 10.72 9.55 13.00
C GLN A 60 12.07 9.67 13.73
N ASN A 61 12.06 9.58 15.05
CA ASN A 61 13.33 9.48 15.79
C ASN A 61 14.06 8.16 15.50
N ASP A 62 15.38 8.16 15.69
CA ASP A 62 16.25 7.03 15.37
C ASP A 62 15.78 5.71 15.99
N THR A 63 15.38 5.72 17.27
CA THR A 63 14.89 4.51 17.95
C THR A 63 13.66 3.93 17.25
N VAL A 64 12.70 4.77 16.88
CA VAL A 64 11.50 4.34 16.16
C VAL A 64 11.84 3.85 14.76
N LEU A 65 12.71 4.55 14.03
CA LEU A 65 13.15 4.14 12.70
C LEU A 65 13.87 2.78 12.73
N GLN A 66 14.79 2.57 13.67
CA GLN A 66 15.49 1.28 13.83
C GLN A 66 14.53 0.14 14.18
N ASN A 67 13.50 0.39 14.99
CA ASN A 67 12.45 -0.60 15.25
C ASN A 67 11.67 -0.98 13.99
N TYR A 68 11.38 -0.02 13.10
CA TYR A 68 10.77 -0.34 11.81
C TYR A 68 11.70 -1.15 10.92
N ILE A 69 12.98 -0.78 10.83
CA ILE A 69 13.97 -1.51 10.04
C ILE A 69 14.06 -2.97 10.50
N ALA A 70 14.18 -3.24 11.80
CA ALA A 70 14.24 -4.60 12.32
C ALA A 70 12.99 -5.45 11.98
N ARG A 71 11.81 -4.85 12.07
CA ARG A 71 10.53 -5.49 11.67
C ARG A 71 10.50 -5.78 10.17
N LEU A 72 10.94 -4.82 9.37
CA LEU A 72 11.00 -4.93 7.91
C LEU A 72 12.02 -5.98 7.45
N GLU A 73 13.17 -6.13 8.12
CA GLU A 73 14.15 -7.18 7.82
C GLU A 73 13.59 -8.59 8.06
N THR A 74 12.92 -8.77 9.21
CA THR A 74 12.25 -10.02 9.54
C THR A 74 11.16 -10.33 8.51
N HIS A 75 10.34 -9.32 8.19
CA HIS A 75 9.27 -9.43 7.20
C HIS A 75 9.79 -9.71 5.80
N ALA A 76 10.85 -9.05 5.34
CA ALA A 76 11.44 -9.23 4.02
C ALA A 76 11.99 -10.64 3.84
N THR A 77 12.60 -11.21 4.89
CA THR A 77 13.03 -12.62 4.91
C THR A 77 11.83 -13.55 4.69
N TYR A 78 10.67 -13.21 5.25
CA TYR A 78 9.44 -13.93 4.95
C TYR A 78 8.91 -13.63 3.53
N ALA A 79 8.86 -12.39 3.10
CA ALA A 79 8.18 -12.05 1.85
C ALA A 79 8.92 -12.55 0.60
N LYS A 80 10.23 -12.82 0.71
CA LYS A 80 11.08 -13.20 -0.42
C LYS A 80 10.54 -14.40 -1.21
N GLY A 81 10.22 -14.15 -2.48
CA GLY A 81 9.73 -15.17 -3.42
C GLY A 81 8.33 -15.71 -3.13
N ARG A 82 7.62 -15.20 -2.12
CA ARG A 82 6.28 -15.67 -1.76
C ARG A 82 5.20 -14.99 -2.59
N SER A 83 4.34 -15.82 -3.17
CA SER A 83 3.16 -15.35 -3.88
C SER A 83 2.14 -14.76 -2.90
N TYR A 84 1.18 -14.01 -3.43
CA TYR A 84 0.02 -13.50 -2.72
C TYR A 84 -0.80 -14.63 -2.09
N ARG A 85 -0.91 -15.79 -2.75
CA ARG A 85 -1.71 -16.93 -2.26
C ARG A 85 -1.05 -17.65 -1.08
N ASP A 86 0.28 -17.63 -1.03
CA ASP A 86 1.07 -18.31 0.01
C ASP A 86 1.45 -17.35 1.15
N TYR A 87 0.86 -16.15 1.17
CA TYR A 87 1.14 -15.13 2.16
C TYR A 87 0.27 -15.32 3.39
N GLN A 88 0.91 -15.42 4.56
CA GLN A 88 0.27 -15.60 5.86
C GLN A 88 1.11 -14.98 6.98
N THR A 89 1.55 -13.72 6.79
CA THR A 89 2.25 -12.96 7.83
C THR A 89 1.59 -11.61 8.06
N ARG A 90 1.77 -11.09 9.27
CA ARG A 90 1.32 -9.76 9.66
C ARG A 90 2.12 -8.69 8.91
N CYS A 91 1.44 -7.63 8.52
CA CYS A 91 2.04 -6.43 7.96
C CYS A 91 3.08 -5.82 8.92
N PRO A 92 4.26 -5.40 8.43
CA PRO A 92 5.33 -4.87 9.28
C PRO A 92 5.00 -3.48 9.85
N PHE A 93 3.87 -2.89 9.48
CA PHE A 93 3.36 -1.63 10.02
C PHE A 93 2.09 -1.80 10.87
N LEU A 94 1.67 -3.03 11.14
CA LEU A 94 0.54 -3.29 12.03
C LEU A 94 0.99 -3.12 13.49
N GLY A 95 0.42 -2.15 14.20
CA GLY A 95 0.67 -1.95 15.63
C GLY A 95 0.01 -3.01 16.50
N ASP A 96 0.41 -3.09 17.77
CA ASP A 96 -0.08 -4.11 18.70
C ASP A 96 -1.58 -3.97 19.02
N GLY A 97 -2.12 -2.75 18.96
CA GLY A 97 -3.55 -2.48 19.12
C GLY A 97 -4.40 -2.69 17.86
N GLY A 98 -3.88 -3.38 16.83
CA GLY A 98 -4.58 -3.62 15.56
C GLY A 98 -4.65 -2.41 14.62
N ALA A 99 -4.14 -1.25 15.04
CA ALA A 99 -4.10 -0.05 14.21
C ALA A 99 -2.81 0.01 13.36
N CYS A 100 -2.93 0.47 12.12
CA CYS A 100 -1.77 0.74 11.27
C CYS A 100 -0.94 1.91 11.82
N SER A 101 0.36 1.72 12.00
CA SER A 101 1.26 2.74 12.55
C SER A 101 1.72 3.78 11.53
N ILE A 102 1.42 3.57 10.24
CA ILE A 102 1.70 4.49 9.13
C ILE A 102 0.41 4.95 8.43
N TYR A 103 -0.72 4.98 9.16
CA TYR A 103 -2.06 5.16 8.58
C TYR A 103 -2.19 6.33 7.60
N GLU A 104 -1.55 7.46 7.90
CA GLU A 104 -1.57 8.69 7.07
C GLU A 104 -0.91 8.51 5.70
N VAL A 105 0.13 7.68 5.62
CA VAL A 105 0.89 7.39 4.40
C VAL A 105 0.65 5.98 3.87
N ARG A 106 -0.42 5.31 4.32
CA ARG A 106 -0.76 3.95 3.89
C ARG A 106 -0.94 3.91 2.36
N PRO A 107 -0.51 2.83 1.69
CA PRO A 107 -0.70 2.68 0.25
C PRO A 107 -2.18 2.74 -0.16
N HIS A 108 -2.42 3.12 -1.40
CA HIS A 108 -3.72 3.16 -2.06
C HIS A 108 -4.42 1.81 -1.95
N LYS A 109 -3.71 0.69 -2.13
CA LYS A 109 -4.29 -0.65 -1.94
C LYS A 109 -4.96 -0.82 -0.57
N CYS A 110 -4.36 -0.28 0.50
CA CYS A 110 -4.95 -0.32 1.84
C CYS A 110 -6.04 0.74 2.05
N ARG A 111 -5.97 1.86 1.33
CA ARG A 111 -6.92 2.97 1.41
C ARG A 111 -8.25 2.65 0.72
N ALA A 112 -8.16 2.01 -0.45
CA ALA A 112 -9.26 1.63 -1.32
C ALA A 112 -9.97 0.33 -0.87
N HIS A 113 -9.24 -0.61 -0.27
CA HIS A 113 -9.78 -1.93 0.06
C HIS A 113 -10.66 -1.91 1.33
N LEU A 114 -11.91 -1.46 1.17
CA LEU A 114 -12.90 -1.36 2.24
C LEU A 114 -14.00 -2.43 2.09
N SER A 115 -14.24 -3.17 3.17
CA SER A 115 -15.29 -4.19 3.23
C SER A 115 -16.57 -3.66 3.85
N LYS A 116 -17.71 -4.04 3.26
CA LYS A 116 -19.05 -3.83 3.80
C LYS A 116 -19.45 -4.89 4.84
N SER A 117 -18.61 -5.89 5.09
CA SER A 117 -18.92 -6.99 6.00
C SER A 117 -17.64 -7.50 6.69
N LYS A 118 -17.56 -7.31 8.01
CA LYS A 118 -16.48 -7.87 8.83
C LYS A 118 -16.50 -9.41 8.80
N LYS A 119 -17.69 -10.01 8.83
CA LYS A 119 -17.85 -11.46 8.76
C LYS A 119 -17.29 -12.04 7.47
N ALA A 120 -17.49 -11.35 6.34
CA ALA A 120 -16.95 -11.81 5.06
C ALA A 120 -15.41 -11.80 5.04
N CYS A 121 -14.78 -10.87 5.79
CA CYS A 121 -13.32 -10.81 5.93
C CYS A 121 -12.72 -11.97 6.74
N GLU A 122 -13.51 -12.78 7.46
CA GLU A 122 -13.02 -13.98 8.16
C GLU A 122 -12.49 -15.04 7.18
N ILE A 123 -12.91 -14.97 5.92
CA ILE A 123 -12.42 -15.79 4.83
C ILE A 123 -11.34 -14.99 4.08
N PRO A 124 -10.13 -15.54 3.87
CA PRO A 124 -9.10 -14.87 3.06
C PRO A 124 -9.64 -14.47 1.68
N GLY A 125 -9.56 -13.18 1.36
CA GLY A 125 -10.09 -12.63 0.10
C GLY A 125 -11.62 -12.49 0.04
N GLY A 126 -12.33 -12.73 1.14
CA GLY A 126 -13.80 -12.63 1.21
C GLY A 126 -14.35 -11.22 1.41
N ALA A 127 -13.50 -10.18 1.40
CA ALA A 127 -13.94 -8.79 1.57
C ALA A 127 -15.03 -8.42 0.54
N GLN A 128 -16.12 -7.84 1.02
CA GLN A 128 -17.23 -7.41 0.15
C GLN A 128 -17.08 -5.93 -0.16
N THR A 129 -16.54 -5.61 -1.33
CA THR A 129 -16.30 -4.23 -1.76
C THR A 129 -17.54 -3.60 -2.41
N ASP A 130 -17.55 -2.27 -2.53
CA ASP A 130 -18.55 -1.53 -3.33
C ASP A 130 -18.05 -1.44 -4.78
N SER A 131 -18.84 -1.95 -5.73
CA SER A 131 -18.42 -2.03 -7.13
C SER A 131 -18.32 -0.66 -7.81
N THR A 132 -19.13 0.31 -7.37
CA THR A 132 -19.07 1.68 -7.91
C THR A 132 -17.78 2.34 -7.46
N LEU A 133 -17.45 2.23 -6.17
CA LEU A 133 -16.19 2.71 -5.63
C LEU A 133 -14.99 2.04 -6.32
N GLN A 134 -14.99 0.72 -6.44
CA GLN A 134 -13.93 -0.04 -7.11
C GLN A 134 -13.69 0.47 -8.55
N TYR A 135 -14.76 0.72 -9.32
CA TYR A 135 -14.64 1.25 -10.68
C TYR A 135 -13.94 2.61 -10.73
N HIS A 136 -14.28 3.52 -9.81
CA HIS A 136 -13.66 4.85 -9.75
C HIS A 136 -12.22 4.80 -9.25
N GLU A 137 -11.92 3.93 -8.29
CA GLU A 137 -10.57 3.68 -7.79
C GLU A 137 -9.66 3.12 -8.89
N ASP A 138 -10.14 2.16 -9.66
CA ASP A 138 -9.41 1.58 -10.79
C ASP A 138 -9.10 2.65 -11.85
N ALA A 139 -10.08 3.49 -12.20
CA ALA A 139 -9.89 4.59 -13.15
C ALA A 139 -8.84 5.60 -12.64
N LEU A 140 -8.93 5.98 -11.36
CA LEU A 140 -7.99 6.89 -10.73
C LEU A 140 -6.56 6.31 -10.68
N ALA A 141 -6.42 5.02 -10.38
CA ALA A 141 -5.13 4.32 -10.38
C ALA A 141 -4.53 4.28 -11.80
N ILE A 142 -5.34 3.95 -12.81
CA ILE A 142 -4.92 3.94 -14.23
C ILE A 142 -4.41 5.31 -14.67
N ASP A 143 -5.14 6.38 -14.35
CA ASP A 143 -4.74 7.73 -14.77
C ASP A 143 -3.48 8.21 -14.04
N THR A 144 -3.34 7.84 -12.77
CA THR A 144 -2.11 8.08 -12.00
C THR A 144 -0.93 7.32 -12.63
N ILE A 145 -1.08 6.03 -12.95
CA ILE A 145 -0.04 5.24 -13.60
C ILE A 145 0.37 5.86 -14.95
N LYS A 146 -0.59 6.28 -15.78
CA LYS A 146 -0.31 6.97 -17.05
C LYS A 146 0.50 8.25 -16.83
N LEU A 147 0.15 9.05 -15.82
CA LEU A 147 0.89 10.27 -15.48
C LEU A 147 2.36 9.97 -15.17
N TYR A 148 2.65 8.95 -14.37
CA TYR A 148 4.04 8.56 -14.07
C TYR A 148 4.76 7.98 -15.30
N LYS A 149 4.06 7.21 -16.15
CA LYS A 149 4.62 6.71 -17.41
C LYS A 149 5.08 7.82 -18.37
N THR A 150 4.42 8.98 -18.39
CA THR A 150 4.91 10.13 -19.19
C THR A 150 6.32 10.59 -18.80
N ARG A 151 6.77 10.24 -17.59
CA ARG A 151 8.11 10.53 -17.06
C ARG A 151 9.09 9.38 -17.21
N LYS A 152 8.68 8.29 -17.89
CA LYS A 152 9.49 7.09 -18.13
C LYS A 152 10.03 6.43 -16.86
N VAL A 153 9.28 6.52 -15.77
CA VAL A 153 9.58 5.80 -14.52
C VAL A 153 8.68 4.58 -14.40
N SER A 154 9.20 3.51 -13.79
CA SER A 154 8.43 2.30 -13.52
C SER A 154 7.32 2.57 -12.51
N MET A 155 6.17 1.95 -12.73
CA MET A 155 5.06 1.89 -11.77
C MET A 155 4.78 0.45 -11.33
N ASN A 156 5.65 -0.49 -11.68
CA ASN A 156 5.48 -1.89 -11.33
C ASN A 156 5.32 -2.02 -9.81
N PRO A 157 4.24 -2.67 -9.32
CA PRO A 157 4.01 -2.81 -7.91
C PRO A 157 5.07 -3.73 -7.30
N ALA A 158 5.44 -3.43 -6.06
CA ALA A 158 6.37 -4.23 -5.27
C ALA A 158 5.72 -4.63 -3.94
N GLU A 159 6.21 -5.69 -3.31
CA GLU A 159 5.75 -6.06 -1.98
C GLU A 159 6.20 -4.99 -0.98
N LEU A 160 5.24 -4.46 -0.21
CA LEU A 160 5.40 -3.24 0.58
C LEU A 160 6.59 -3.30 1.53
N GLY A 161 6.75 -4.40 2.29
CA GLY A 161 7.80 -4.49 3.31
C GLY A 161 9.20 -4.57 2.70
N GLN A 162 9.38 -5.40 1.67
CA GLN A 162 10.65 -5.50 0.93
C GLN A 162 11.00 -4.18 0.27
N ALA A 163 10.05 -3.54 -0.41
CA ALA A 163 10.28 -2.30 -1.13
C ALA A 163 10.70 -1.15 -0.20
N VAL A 164 10.01 -0.98 0.94
CA VAL A 164 10.40 0.05 1.92
C VAL A 164 11.78 -0.22 2.49
N LEU A 165 12.11 -1.48 2.78
CA LEU A 165 13.43 -1.87 3.27
C LEU A 165 14.55 -1.59 2.25
N GLN A 166 14.31 -1.85 0.96
CA GLN A 166 15.27 -1.55 -0.11
C GLN A 166 15.61 -0.06 -0.15
N VAL A 167 14.60 0.81 -0.11
CA VAL A 167 14.81 2.28 -0.12
C VAL A 167 15.51 2.74 1.16
N LEU A 168 15.16 2.19 2.33
CA LEU A 168 15.81 2.56 3.60
C LEU A 168 17.29 2.14 3.68
N LYS A 169 17.72 1.17 2.87
CA LYS A 169 19.10 0.65 2.84
C LYS A 169 19.95 1.22 1.71
N ASP A 170 19.36 2.01 0.81
CA ASP A 170 20.04 2.53 -0.37
C ASP A 170 19.56 3.96 -0.70
N ASP A 171 20.34 4.95 -0.27
CA ASP A 171 20.07 6.37 -0.52
C ASP A 171 20.02 6.72 -2.03
N GLY A 172 20.67 5.93 -2.88
CA GLY A 172 20.67 6.10 -4.34
C GLY A 172 19.44 5.51 -5.04
N HIS A 173 18.62 4.74 -4.33
CA HIS A 173 17.51 3.97 -4.90
C HIS A 173 16.52 4.86 -5.66
N LYS A 174 16.10 5.97 -5.04
CA LYS A 174 15.15 6.91 -5.62
C LYS A 174 15.69 7.59 -6.89
N ALA A 175 16.98 7.93 -6.90
CA ALA A 175 17.62 8.58 -8.04
C ALA A 175 17.64 7.67 -9.27
N ARG A 176 17.96 6.38 -9.08
CA ARG A 176 17.95 5.39 -10.16
C ARG A 176 16.55 5.15 -10.72
N TRP A 177 15.54 5.05 -9.85
CA TRP A 177 14.14 4.97 -10.31
C TRP A 177 13.71 6.21 -11.11
N LEU A 178 14.10 7.40 -10.66
CA LEU A 178 13.84 8.66 -11.40
C LEU A 178 14.57 8.71 -12.75
N ALA A 179 15.69 8.00 -12.88
CA ALA A 179 16.41 7.82 -14.15
C ALA A 179 15.75 6.77 -15.07
N GLY A 180 14.69 6.10 -14.63
CA GLY A 180 13.94 5.10 -15.40
C GLY A 180 14.39 3.66 -15.17
N GLU A 181 15.25 3.39 -14.18
CA GLU A 181 15.65 2.03 -13.85
C GLU A 181 14.54 1.26 -13.11
N GLU A 182 14.42 -0.03 -13.42
CA GLU A 182 13.63 -0.99 -12.63
C GLU A 182 14.44 -1.38 -11.39
N VAL A 183 14.14 -0.74 -10.25
CA VAL A 183 14.93 -0.87 -9.02
C VAL A 183 14.29 -1.76 -7.96
N PHE A 184 13.00 -2.05 -8.07
CA PHE A 184 12.27 -2.88 -7.12
C PHE A 184 12.21 -4.33 -7.57
N ASP A 185 12.21 -5.25 -6.60
CA ASP A 185 12.01 -6.68 -6.87
C ASP A 185 10.63 -6.93 -7.48
N SER A 186 10.58 -7.73 -8.53
CA SER A 186 9.33 -8.13 -9.17
C SER A 186 8.53 -9.07 -8.28
N LEU A 187 7.20 -8.90 -8.28
CA LEU A 187 6.30 -9.84 -7.64
C LEU A 187 6.35 -11.21 -8.33
N PRO A 188 6.24 -12.35 -7.60
CA PRO A 188 6.19 -13.69 -8.19
C PRO A 188 5.10 -13.89 -9.23
N GLU A 189 4.03 -13.10 -9.17
CA GLU A 189 2.93 -13.11 -10.14
C GLU A 189 3.30 -12.46 -11.49
N GLY A 190 4.44 -11.78 -11.60
CA GLY A 190 4.86 -11.09 -12.83
C GLY A 190 3.97 -9.91 -13.20
N ILE A 191 3.32 -9.27 -12.22
CA ILE A 191 2.43 -8.12 -12.44
C ILE A 191 3.28 -6.92 -12.87
N THR A 192 2.95 -6.37 -14.03
CA THR A 192 3.54 -5.14 -14.57
C THR A 192 2.42 -4.18 -14.96
N VAL A 193 2.64 -2.87 -14.81
CA VAL A 193 1.58 -1.85 -15.04
C VAL A 193 2.01 -0.70 -15.89
#